data_AF-A0A0C9ZUK1-F1
#
_entry.id   AF-A0A0C9ZUK1-F1
#
_cell.length_a   1.000
_cell.length_b   1.000
_cell.length_c   1.000
_cell.angle_alpha   90.00
_cell.angle_beta   90.00
_cell.angle_gamma   90.00
#
_symmetry.space_group_name_H-M   'P 1'
#
loop_
_entity.id
_entity.type
_entity.pdbx_description
1 polymer ?
#
loop_
_entity_poly.entity_id
_entity_poly.type
_entity_poly.pdbx_seq_one_letter_code
_entity_poly.pdbx_strand_id
1 'polypeptide(L)'
;MPIEKCKPHNKPLPYNQKPREPKVKDAPATSAQPIIHASRENLTLNDQFTVFAYIDLHPTLLQASVVDHFKTLPSGALIFTQSTLSCKLKDQKKLEERMNDNPSALSAKQPHVVTRPDVERALFLWVKNMEHKGEQVNGPMLKEKRQRLETLFGVPEEERLNGDGWLMPFCRTYKI
;
A
#
# COMPACT_ATOMS: atom_id res chain seq x y z
N MET A 1 -4.21 -8.59 18.27
CA MET A 1 -4.34 -9.49 17.10
C MET A 1 -2.95 -9.87 16.61
N PRO A 2 -2.64 -11.15 16.33
CA PRO A 2 -1.36 -11.49 15.72
C PRO A 2 -1.28 -10.88 14.32
N ILE A 3 -0.21 -10.13 14.07
CA ILE A 3 0.10 -9.55 12.76
C ILE A 3 0.40 -10.73 11.82
N GLU A 4 -0.46 -10.97 10.84
CA GLU A 4 -0.21 -11.97 9.80
C GLU A 4 1.08 -11.60 9.06
N LYS A 5 2.12 -12.40 9.29
CA LYS A 5 3.44 -12.20 8.69
C LYS A 5 3.41 -12.64 7.23
N CYS A 6 3.97 -11.82 6.34
CA CYS A 6 4.26 -12.25 4.98
C CYS A 6 5.29 -13.39 5.02
N LYS A 7 4.95 -14.56 4.49
CA LYS A 7 5.88 -15.69 4.37
C LYS A 7 7.10 -15.26 3.52
N PRO A 8 8.34 -15.65 3.90
CA PRO A 8 9.51 -15.39 3.09
C PRO A 8 9.30 -15.97 1.68
N HIS A 9 9.48 -15.12 0.66
CA HIS A 9 9.30 -15.53 -0.73
C HIS A 9 10.58 -16.24 -1.19
N ASN A 10 10.46 -17.53 -1.51
CA ASN A 10 11.55 -18.24 -2.17
C ASN A 10 11.89 -17.52 -3.48
N LYS A 11 13.19 -17.38 -3.78
CA LYS A 11 13.63 -16.78 -5.05
C LYS A 11 12.97 -17.56 -6.19
N PRO A 12 12.23 -16.89 -7.09
CA PRO A 12 11.58 -17.58 -8.18
C PRO A 12 12.63 -18.26 -9.05
N LEU A 13 12.33 -19.48 -9.48
CA LEU A 13 13.11 -20.14 -10.52
C LEU A 13 13.17 -19.23 -11.76
N PRO A 14 14.27 -19.26 -12.55
CA PRO A 14 14.37 -18.50 -13.78
C PRO A 14 13.13 -18.77 -14.65
N TYR A 15 12.45 -17.70 -15.07
CA TYR A 15 11.20 -17.79 -15.82
C TYR A 15 11.43 -18.51 -17.16
N ASN A 16 10.79 -19.66 -17.34
CA ASN A 16 10.60 -20.26 -18.65
C ASN A 16 9.56 -19.43 -19.41
N GLN A 17 10.02 -18.50 -20.25
CA GLN A 17 9.14 -17.77 -21.15
C GLN A 17 8.55 -18.75 -22.16
N LYS A 18 7.22 -18.87 -22.20
CA LYS A 18 6.55 -19.65 -23.25
C LYS A 18 6.81 -18.96 -24.61
N PRO A 19 7.10 -19.73 -25.67
CA PRO A 19 7.14 -19.19 -27.03
C PRO A 19 5.83 -18.47 -27.35
N ARG A 20 5.93 -17.28 -27.95
CA ARG A 20 4.78 -16.47 -28.33
C ARG A 20 3.98 -17.22 -29.39
N GLU A 21 2.70 -17.49 -29.13
CA GLU A 21 1.85 -18.18 -30.09
C GLU A 21 1.72 -17.35 -31.39
N PRO A 22 1.77 -18.01 -32.56
CA PRO A 22 1.57 -17.34 -33.84
C PRO A 22 0.14 -16.79 -33.94
N LYS A 23 0.01 -15.53 -34.37
CA LYS A 23 -1.29 -14.90 -34.58
C LYS A 23 -2.05 -15.65 -35.69
N VAL A 24 -3.25 -16.13 -35.38
CA VAL A 24 -4.18 -16.74 -36.36
C VAL A 24 -4.60 -15.66 -37.37
N LYS A 25 -4.32 -15.89 -38.66
CA LYS A 25 -4.52 -14.90 -39.74
C LYS A 25 -5.94 -14.92 -40.34
N ASP A 26 -6.74 -15.95 -40.02
CA ASP A 26 -8.01 -16.23 -40.69
C ASP A 26 -9.22 -16.07 -39.76
N ALA A 27 -9.24 -14.99 -38.97
CA ALA A 27 -10.42 -14.63 -38.18
C ALA A 27 -11.39 -13.79 -39.03
N PRO A 28 -12.72 -14.04 -38.97
CA PRO A 28 -13.70 -13.23 -39.66
C PRO A 28 -13.66 -11.77 -39.15
N ALA A 29 -13.84 -10.81 -40.05
CA ALA A 29 -13.86 -9.40 -39.71
C ALA A 29 -14.96 -9.12 -38.68
N THR A 30 -14.60 -8.59 -37.52
CA THR A 30 -15.55 -8.19 -36.47
C THR A 30 -15.56 -6.66 -36.35
N SER A 31 -16.75 -6.08 -36.30
CA SER A 31 -16.96 -4.66 -36.08
C SER A 31 -16.93 -4.27 -34.59
N ALA A 32 -16.80 -5.25 -33.70
CA ALA A 32 -16.71 -5.02 -32.26
C ALA A 32 -15.48 -4.16 -31.93
N GLN A 33 -15.71 -3.00 -31.32
CA GLN A 33 -14.62 -2.17 -30.83
C GLN A 33 -13.98 -2.83 -29.61
N PRO A 34 -12.65 -2.84 -29.51
CA PRO A 34 -11.97 -3.32 -28.32
C PRO A 34 -12.38 -2.45 -27.13
N ILE A 35 -12.74 -3.09 -26.02
CA ILE A 35 -12.96 -2.39 -24.76
C ILE A 35 -11.61 -1.81 -24.35
N ILE A 36 -11.46 -0.48 -24.45
CA ILE A 36 -10.31 0.21 -23.86
C ILE A 36 -10.46 0.09 -22.35
N HIS A 37 -9.82 -0.91 -21.76
CA HIS A 37 -9.72 -1.01 -20.32
C HIS A 37 -8.81 0.10 -19.82
N ALA A 38 -9.39 1.20 -19.34
CA ALA A 38 -8.66 2.09 -18.44
C ALA A 38 -8.14 1.24 -17.27
N SER A 39 -6.85 1.35 -16.99
CA SER A 39 -6.22 0.69 -15.85
C SER A 39 -7.03 0.99 -14.59
N ARG A 40 -7.44 -0.05 -13.85
CA ARG A 40 -8.14 0.12 -12.58
C ARG A 40 -7.20 0.82 -11.61
N GLU A 41 -7.52 2.04 -11.23
CA GLU A 41 -6.81 2.73 -10.17
C GLU A 41 -7.39 2.38 -8.81
N ASN A 42 -6.53 1.93 -7.90
CA ASN A 42 -6.93 1.72 -6.52
C ASN A 42 -7.13 3.07 -5.81
N LEU A 43 -8.22 3.20 -5.06
CA LEU A 43 -8.48 4.35 -4.18
C LEU A 43 -7.39 4.47 -3.11
N THR A 44 -6.95 5.69 -2.82
CA THR A 44 -6.06 5.92 -1.68
C THR A 44 -6.83 5.69 -0.36
N LEU A 45 -6.09 5.53 0.75
CA LEU A 45 -6.70 5.44 2.07
C LEU A 45 -7.48 6.72 2.41
N ASN A 46 -6.95 7.88 2.03
CA ASN A 46 -7.63 9.17 2.20
C ASN A 46 -8.96 9.25 1.42
N ASP A 47 -8.95 8.82 0.16
CA ASP A 47 -10.17 8.78 -0.65
C ASP A 47 -11.22 7.85 -0.02
N GLN A 48 -10.78 6.71 0.53
CA GLN A 48 -11.67 5.78 1.23
C GLN A 48 -12.33 6.44 2.46
N PHE A 49 -11.57 7.20 3.27
CA PHE A 49 -12.15 7.92 4.41
C PHE A 49 -13.08 9.05 3.99
N THR A 50 -12.80 9.72 2.87
CA THR A 50 -13.70 10.75 2.32
C THR A 50 -15.04 10.14 1.93
N VAL A 51 -15.01 8.95 1.31
CA VAL A 51 -16.22 8.20 0.96
C VAL A 51 -16.98 7.75 2.22
N PHE A 52 -16.28 7.28 3.27
CA PHE A 52 -16.93 6.88 4.53
C PHE A 52 -17.59 8.06 5.23
N ALA A 53 -16.90 9.20 5.35
CA ALA A 53 -17.49 10.41 5.92
C ALA A 53 -18.75 10.86 5.17
N TYR A 54 -18.76 10.74 3.84
CA TYR A 54 -19.94 11.04 3.03
C TYR A 54 -21.12 10.10 3.33
N ILE A 55 -20.87 8.81 3.55
CA ILE A 55 -21.89 7.82 3.91
C ILE A 55 -22.46 8.11 5.30
N ASP A 56 -21.60 8.44 6.26
CA ASP A 56 -22.01 8.75 7.63
C ASP A 56 -22.90 10.00 7.69
N LEU A 57 -22.66 10.98 6.80
CA LEU A 57 -23.51 12.15 6.63
C LEU A 57 -24.85 11.86 5.92
N HIS A 58 -24.93 10.75 5.18
CA HIS A 58 -26.09 10.41 4.35
C HIS A 58 -26.52 8.93 4.50
N PRO A 59 -26.97 8.51 5.70
CA PRO A 59 -27.28 7.10 5.99
C PRO A 59 -28.45 6.53 5.18
N THR A 60 -29.27 7.38 4.56
CA THR A 60 -30.42 6.99 3.76
C THR A 60 -30.09 6.75 2.28
N LEU A 61 -28.89 7.13 1.83
CA LEU A 61 -28.49 6.95 0.44
C LEU A 61 -28.11 5.50 0.15
N LEU A 62 -28.54 5.03 -1.02
CA LEU A 62 -28.10 3.74 -1.54
C LEU A 62 -26.62 3.80 -1.94
N GLN A 63 -25.89 2.71 -1.73
CA GLN A 63 -24.47 2.61 -2.12
C GLN A 63 -24.23 2.91 -3.60
N ALA A 64 -25.17 2.56 -4.48
CA ALA A 64 -25.09 2.89 -5.90
C ALA A 64 -25.09 4.42 -6.14
N SER A 65 -25.97 5.15 -5.44
CA SER A 65 -26.04 6.61 -5.50
C SER A 65 -24.77 7.27 -4.96
N VAL A 66 -24.16 6.69 -3.93
CA VAL A 66 -22.85 7.14 -3.42
C VAL A 66 -21.77 6.98 -4.49
N VAL A 67 -21.70 5.80 -5.12
CA VAL A 67 -20.75 5.54 -6.21
C VAL A 67 -20.92 6.55 -7.35
N ASP A 68 -22.16 6.84 -7.74
CA ASP A 68 -22.43 7.78 -8.84
C ASP A 68 -22.08 9.23 -8.48
N HIS A 69 -22.34 9.65 -7.24
CA HIS A 69 -21.87 10.94 -6.73
C HIS A 69 -20.36 11.09 -6.92
N PHE A 70 -19.59 10.09 -6.47
CA PHE A 70 -18.13 10.14 -6.52
C PHE A 70 -17.53 10.02 -7.94
N LYS A 71 -18.25 9.41 -8.89
CA LYS A 71 -17.86 9.40 -10.31
C LYS A 71 -18.06 10.75 -11.00
N THR A 72 -19.05 11.53 -10.55
CA THR A 72 -19.43 12.81 -11.20
C THR A 72 -18.75 14.03 -10.59
N LEU A 73 -17.90 13.85 -9.58
CA LEU A 73 -17.21 14.94 -8.88
C LEU A 73 -16.25 15.71 -9.82
N PRO A 74 -16.42 17.04 -9.95
CA PRO A 74 -15.56 17.86 -10.81
C PRO A 74 -14.15 18.05 -10.27
N SER A 75 -13.94 17.87 -8.96
CA SER A 75 -12.62 17.94 -8.30
C SER A 75 -11.74 16.71 -8.56
N GLY A 76 -12.30 15.67 -9.17
CA GLY A 76 -11.63 14.40 -9.42
C GLY A 76 -12.62 13.24 -9.27
N ALA A 77 -12.84 12.51 -10.37
CA ALA A 77 -13.74 11.36 -10.37
C ALA A 77 -13.07 10.16 -9.68
N LEU A 78 -13.70 9.64 -8.63
CA LEU A 78 -13.28 8.38 -8.00
C LEU A 78 -14.03 7.21 -8.67
N ILE A 79 -13.28 6.41 -9.44
CA ILE A 79 -13.85 5.30 -10.20
C ILE A 79 -13.77 4.02 -9.35
N PHE A 80 -14.90 3.63 -8.76
CA PHE A 80 -15.03 2.35 -8.07
C PHE A 80 -16.42 1.74 -8.25
N THR A 81 -16.56 0.47 -7.89
CA THR A 81 -17.83 -0.27 -7.97
C THR A 81 -18.52 -0.35 -6.62
N GLN A 82 -19.84 -0.54 -6.61
CA GLN A 82 -20.61 -0.81 -5.41
C GLN A 82 -20.02 -1.98 -4.58
N SER A 83 -19.60 -3.05 -5.26
CA SER A 83 -18.97 -4.20 -4.60
C SER A 83 -17.67 -3.82 -3.87
N THR A 84 -16.85 -2.96 -4.47
CA THR A 84 -15.64 -2.45 -3.84
C THR A 84 -15.97 -1.66 -2.57
N LEU A 85 -16.99 -0.80 -2.64
CA LEU A 85 -17.44 -0.02 -1.49
C LEU A 85 -17.93 -0.93 -0.36
N SER A 86 -18.78 -1.91 -0.66
CA SER A 86 -19.27 -2.88 0.31
C SER A 86 -18.13 -3.67 0.97
N CYS A 87 -17.12 -4.10 0.22
CA CYS A 87 -15.96 -4.78 0.80
C CYS A 87 -15.17 -3.86 1.73
N LYS A 88 -14.99 -2.59 1.35
CA LYS A 88 -14.25 -1.60 2.13
C LYS A 88 -14.95 -1.21 3.43
N LEU A 89 -16.28 -1.13 3.43
CA LEU A 89 -17.06 -0.88 4.64
C LEU A 89 -16.90 -2.00 5.67
N LYS A 90 -16.80 -3.27 5.24
CA LYS A 90 -16.52 -4.39 6.15
C LYS A 90 -15.14 -4.28 6.81
N ASP A 91 -14.17 -3.74 6.07
CA ASP A 91 -12.79 -3.58 6.51
C ASP A 91 -12.50 -2.21 7.15
N GLN A 92 -13.52 -1.39 7.43
CA GLN A 92 -13.33 0.00 7.89
C GLN A 92 -12.45 0.11 9.14
N LYS A 93 -12.71 -0.71 10.17
CA LYS A 93 -11.88 -0.71 11.40
C LYS A 93 -10.41 -1.01 11.13
N LYS A 94 -10.14 -1.95 10.23
CA LYS A 94 -8.78 -2.32 9.82
C LYS A 94 -8.10 -1.20 9.04
N LEU A 95 -8.86 -0.39 8.31
CA LEU A 95 -8.34 0.80 7.60
C LEU A 95 -8.04 1.94 8.58
N GLU A 96 -8.84 2.11 9.61
CA GLU A 96 -8.64 3.09 10.69
C GLU A 96 -7.40 2.79 11.53
N GLU A 97 -7.19 1.53 11.91
CA GLU A 97 -5.96 1.10 12.59
C GLU A 97 -4.70 1.46 11.79
N ARG A 98 -4.76 1.32 10.46
CA ARG A 98 -3.62 1.64 9.57
C ARG A 98 -3.31 3.13 9.49
N MET A 99 -4.32 3.99 9.61
CA MET A 99 -4.11 5.43 9.62
C MET A 99 -3.21 5.84 10.80
N ASN A 100 -3.39 5.18 11.94
CA ASN A 100 -2.63 5.46 13.16
C ASN A 100 -1.22 4.85 13.15
N ASP A 101 -0.96 3.88 12.26
CA ASP A 101 0.30 3.13 12.26
C ASP A 101 1.45 3.84 11.52
N ASN A 102 1.17 4.59 10.46
CA ASN A 102 2.21 5.16 9.60
C ASN A 102 1.84 6.57 9.09
N PRO A 103 2.75 7.57 9.20
CA PRO A 103 2.49 8.94 8.74
C PRO A 103 2.18 9.08 7.23
N SER A 104 2.60 8.12 6.40
CA SER A 104 2.31 8.09 4.95
C SER A 104 1.08 7.22 4.59
N ALA A 105 0.38 6.67 5.59
CA ALA A 105 -0.72 5.73 5.36
C ALA A 105 -1.85 6.32 4.48
N LEU A 106 -2.13 7.62 4.62
CA LEU A 106 -3.20 8.31 3.90
C LEU A 106 -3.01 8.30 2.38
N SER A 107 -1.77 8.46 1.92
CA SER A 107 -1.44 8.47 0.49
C SER A 107 -1.31 7.06 -0.10
N ALA A 108 -1.20 6.03 0.74
CA ALA A 108 -0.96 4.68 0.28
C ALA A 108 -2.24 4.05 -0.28
N LYS A 109 -2.13 3.43 -1.46
CA LYS A 109 -3.21 2.63 -2.07
C LYS A 109 -3.30 1.22 -1.47
N GLN A 110 -2.17 0.68 -1.00
CA GLN A 110 -2.05 -0.64 -0.37
C GLN A 110 -1.07 -0.61 0.81
N PRO A 111 -1.26 -1.49 1.83
CA PRO A 111 -0.31 -1.63 2.93
C PRO A 111 1.00 -2.22 2.40
N HIS A 112 2.07 -1.43 2.43
CA HIS A 112 3.41 -1.92 2.13
C HIS A 112 4.04 -2.47 3.41
N VAL A 113 3.77 -3.75 3.71
CA VAL A 113 4.45 -4.48 4.79
C VAL A 113 5.73 -5.10 4.22
N VAL A 114 6.68 -4.25 3.82
CA VAL A 114 8.03 -4.71 3.44
C VAL A 114 8.88 -4.93 4.70
N THR A 115 8.52 -4.24 5.77
CA THR A 115 9.27 -4.15 7.01
C THR A 115 8.47 -4.74 8.17
N ARG A 116 9.19 -5.38 9.09
CA ARG A 116 8.67 -5.71 10.41
C ARG A 116 8.32 -4.40 11.14
N PRO A 117 7.03 -4.14 11.44
CA PRO A 117 6.57 -2.82 11.87
C PRO A 117 7.10 -2.43 13.26
N ASP A 118 7.44 -3.41 14.08
CA ASP A 118 8.10 -3.24 15.38
C ASP A 118 9.52 -2.66 15.22
N VAL A 119 10.32 -3.24 14.32
CA VAL A 119 11.67 -2.75 14.01
C VAL A 119 11.62 -1.34 13.41
N GLU A 120 10.66 -1.11 12.50
CA GLU A 120 10.49 0.19 11.84
C GLU A 120 10.08 1.30 12.82
N ARG A 121 9.11 1.04 13.71
CA ARG A 121 8.70 2.00 14.75
C ARG A 121 9.85 2.31 15.71
N ALA A 122 10.60 1.30 16.14
CA ALA A 122 11.76 1.51 17.00
C ALA A 122 12.85 2.33 16.31
N LEU A 123 13.07 2.11 15.01
CA LEU A 123 14.01 2.90 14.22
C LEU A 123 13.55 4.36 14.10
N PHE A 124 12.26 4.60 13.81
CA PHE A 124 11.69 5.95 13.74
C PHE A 124 11.80 6.70 15.08
N LEU A 125 11.44 6.05 16.20
CA LEU A 125 11.58 6.64 17.53
C LEU A 125 13.04 7.00 17.86
N TRP A 126 13.99 6.15 17.43
CA TRP A 126 15.40 6.46 17.57
C TRP A 126 15.83 7.67 16.74
N VAL A 127 15.36 7.81 15.49
CA VAL A 127 15.64 9.00 14.67
C VAL A 127 15.10 10.26 15.35
N LYS A 128 13.85 10.24 15.84
CA LYS A 128 13.26 11.37 16.56
C LYS A 128 14.05 11.79 17.79
N ASN A 129 14.59 10.81 18.53
CA ASN A 129 15.46 11.09 19.66
C ASN A 129 16.79 11.73 19.24
N MET A 130 17.34 11.34 18.08
CA MET A 130 18.57 11.95 17.55
C MET A 130 18.34 13.38 17.02
N GLU A 131 17.22 13.62 16.34
CA GLU A 131 16.81 14.97 15.93
C GLU A 131 16.66 15.90 17.14
N HIS A 132 16.03 15.42 18.22
CA HIS A 132 15.90 16.18 19.47
C HIS A 132 17.26 16.50 20.12
N LYS A 133 18.28 15.65 19.91
CA LYS A 133 19.65 15.89 20.35
C LYS A 133 20.45 16.81 19.42
N GLY A 134 19.88 17.19 18.28
CA GLY A 134 20.55 18.00 17.25
C GLY A 134 21.53 17.23 16.37
N GLU A 135 21.51 15.89 16.41
CA GLU A 135 22.36 15.04 15.56
C GLU A 135 21.66 14.75 14.23
N GLN A 136 22.38 14.89 13.11
CA GLN A 136 21.88 14.48 11.80
C GLN A 136 22.07 12.97 11.60
N VAL A 137 20.98 12.28 11.24
CA VAL A 137 21.00 10.85 10.99
C VAL A 137 21.32 10.56 9.53
N ASN A 138 22.44 9.88 9.27
CA ASN A 138 22.85 9.49 7.93
C ASN A 138 22.37 8.08 7.54
N GLY A 139 22.31 7.80 6.24
CA GLY A 139 21.93 6.49 5.69
C GLY A 139 22.70 5.29 6.28
N PRO A 140 24.04 5.34 6.41
CA PRO A 140 24.80 4.27 7.08
C PRO A 140 24.41 4.06 8.55
N MET A 141 24.11 5.13 9.29
CA MET A 141 23.67 5.04 10.69
C MET A 141 22.31 4.33 10.79
N LEU A 142 21.39 4.61 9.86
CA LEU A 142 20.10 3.91 9.78
C LEU A 142 20.29 2.41 9.54
N LYS A 143 21.21 2.02 8.64
CA LYS A 143 21.51 0.60 8.39
C LYS A 143 22.03 -0.10 9.63
N GLU A 144 23.06 0.49 10.25
CA GLU A 144 23.69 -0.10 11.43
C GLU A 144 22.71 -0.17 12.60
N LYS A 145 21.96 0.91 12.84
CA LYS A 145 20.97 0.93 13.93
C LYS A 145 19.88 -0.11 13.70
N ARG A 146 19.41 -0.25 12.46
CA ARG A 146 18.42 -1.25 12.12
C ARG A 146 18.92 -2.68 12.34
N GLN A 147 20.15 -3.02 11.94
CA GLN A 147 20.74 -4.33 12.22
C GLN A 147 20.79 -4.63 13.72
N ARG A 148 21.16 -3.63 14.53
CA ARG A 148 21.14 -3.76 16.00
C ARG A 148 19.73 -3.99 16.54
N LEU A 149 18.72 -3.29 16.00
CA LEU A 149 17.32 -3.50 16.36
C LEU A 149 16.83 -4.90 15.95
N GLU A 150 17.13 -5.35 14.73
CA GLU A 150 16.77 -6.70 14.25
C GLU A 150 17.40 -7.79 15.12
N THR A 151 18.63 -7.60 15.59
CA THR A 151 19.27 -8.49 16.57
C THR A 151 18.55 -8.47 17.91
N LEU A 152 18.21 -7.28 18.41
CA LEU A 152 17.53 -7.10 19.70
C LEU A 152 16.10 -7.66 19.71
N PHE A 153 15.39 -7.58 18.59
CA PHE A 153 14.06 -8.18 18.40
C PHE A 153 14.08 -9.67 18.02
N GLY A 154 15.27 -10.28 17.95
CA GLY A 154 15.44 -11.70 17.61
C GLY A 154 14.91 -12.05 16.21
N VAL A 155 15.08 -11.15 15.24
CA VAL A 155 14.64 -11.38 13.85
C VAL A 155 15.58 -12.41 13.20
N PRO A 156 15.06 -13.56 12.70
CA PRO A 156 15.86 -14.54 11.97
C PRO A 156 16.51 -13.91 10.74
N GLU A 157 17.70 -14.36 10.37
CA GLU A 157 18.48 -13.84 9.23
C GLU A 157 17.67 -13.87 7.92
N GLU A 158 16.79 -14.87 7.77
CA GLU A 158 15.92 -15.07 6.60
C GLU A 158 14.82 -14.01 6.49
N GLU A 159 14.42 -13.42 7.61
CA GLU A 159 13.42 -12.34 7.67
C GLU A 159 14.04 -10.94 7.60
N ARG A 160 15.39 -10.83 7.65
CA ARG A 160 16.07 -9.54 7.58
C ARG A 160 15.99 -8.95 6.18
N LEU A 161 15.81 -7.63 6.11
CA LEU A 161 15.86 -6.95 4.83
C LEU A 161 17.31 -6.85 4.36
N ASN A 162 17.61 -7.63 3.34
CA ASN A 162 18.91 -7.59 2.68
C ASN A 162 18.95 -6.44 1.66
N GLY A 163 19.99 -5.61 1.76
CA GLY A 163 20.25 -4.49 0.85
C GLY A 163 19.65 -3.14 1.25
N ASP A 164 19.82 -2.15 0.37
CA ASP A 164 19.57 -0.73 0.68
C ASP A 164 18.21 -0.23 0.19
N GLY A 165 17.44 -1.06 -0.51
CA GLY A 165 16.20 -0.67 -1.17
C GLY A 165 15.10 -0.14 -0.24
N TRP A 166 15.20 -0.38 1.07
CA TRP A 166 14.26 0.09 2.07
C TRP A 166 14.56 1.50 2.60
N LEU A 167 15.80 2.00 2.46
CA LEU A 167 16.20 3.31 3.00
C LEU A 167 15.44 4.45 2.34
N MET A 168 15.39 4.47 1.01
CA MET A 168 14.71 5.53 0.26
C MET A 168 13.20 5.59 0.55
N PRO A 169 12.46 4.46 0.56
CA PRO A 169 11.09 4.43 1.06
C PRO A 169 10.94 4.92 2.50
N PHE A 170 11.85 4.53 3.41
CA PHE A 170 11.81 4.93 4.82
C PHE A 170 11.96 6.46 4.98
N CYS A 171 13.02 7.04 4.41
CA CYS A 171 13.24 8.49 4.45
C CYS A 171 12.06 9.26 3.84
N ARG A 172 11.54 8.81 2.69
CA ARG A 172 10.35 9.42 2.05
C ARG A 172 9.11 9.36 2.95
N THR A 173 8.90 8.23 3.64
CA THR A 173 7.73 7.98 4.48
C THR A 173 7.73 8.87 5.73
N TYR A 174 8.89 8.97 6.39
CA TYR A 174 9.02 9.70 7.65
C TYR A 174 9.53 11.15 7.49
N LYS A 175 9.78 11.59 6.25
CA LYS A 175 10.30 12.92 5.91
C LYS A 175 11.61 13.23 6.65
N ILE A 176 12.53 12.26 6.63
CA ILE A 176 13.89 12.34 7.18
C ILE A 176 14.84 12.69 6.05
#